data_AF-A0A832Z841-F1
#
_entry.id   AF-A0A832Z841-F1
#
_cell.length_a   1.000
_cell.length_b   1.000
_cell.length_c   1.000
_cell.angle_alpha   90.00
_cell.angle_beta   90.00
_cell.angle_gamma   90.00
#
_symmetry.space_group_name_H-M   'P 1'
#
loop_
_entity.id
_entity.type
_entity.pdbx_description
1 polymer ?
#
loop_
_entity_poly.entity_id
_entity_poly.type
_entity_poly.pdbx_seq_one_letter_code
_entity_poly.pdbx_strand_id
1 'polypeptide(L)'
;ENWDFDTIVILGANHSGLGSNFSMYITDDWLTPFGIVKTDKEFGKYLIKNSEAVEDPLPHLYEHSIEVQLPFLQYISDNFRLVPILVKDISIHKAEEFAKVILEASKELNRKVFVLISSDFTHHGKAYGYILFREDPIRNVRRLDMQYIKAILSKDSRSFLDLIKNYNGTVCGKYPIIVFIEYIKQYNARVKLLKYYNSGEVMGDEDVIVGYASIVSFS
;
A
#
# COMPACT_ATOMS: atom_id res chain seq x y z
N GLU A 1 22.39 -0.26 -9.44
CA GLU A 1 22.46 0.69 -8.32
C GLU A 1 21.74 0.04 -7.16
N ASN A 2 22.44 -0.14 -6.03
CA ASN A 2 22.13 -1.18 -5.05
C ASN A 2 20.87 -0.87 -4.25
N TRP A 3 19.90 -1.78 -4.27
CA TRP A 3 18.70 -1.76 -3.44
C TRP A 3 19.08 -2.17 -2.02
N ASP A 4 19.61 -1.20 -1.27
CA ASP A 4 20.26 -1.38 0.03
C ASP A 4 19.38 -0.82 1.16
N PHE A 5 18.39 -1.61 1.56
CA PHE A 5 17.46 -1.29 2.65
C PHE A 5 17.51 -2.39 3.71
N ASP A 6 17.65 -1.99 4.97
CA ASP A 6 17.68 -2.93 6.10
C ASP A 6 16.28 -3.50 6.39
N THR A 7 15.28 -2.62 6.32
CA THR A 7 13.90 -2.90 6.72
C THR A 7 12.94 -2.45 5.63
N ILE A 8 12.05 -3.33 5.22
CA ILE A 8 10.94 -3.03 4.31
C ILE A 8 9.65 -3.07 5.10
N VAL A 9 8.99 -1.92 5.18
CA VAL A 9 7.65 -1.79 5.76
C VAL A 9 6.65 -1.92 4.61
N ILE A 10 5.87 -3.00 4.59
CA ILE A 10 4.83 -3.20 3.57
C ILE A 10 3.47 -2.90 4.19
N LEU A 11 2.78 -1.91 3.62
CA LEU A 11 1.41 -1.60 3.96
C LEU A 11 0.46 -2.23 2.93
N GLY A 12 -0.32 -3.20 3.40
CA GLY A 12 -1.32 -3.91 2.61
C GLY A 12 -2.75 -3.44 2.91
N ALA A 13 -3.64 -3.64 1.93
CA ALA A 13 -5.07 -3.51 2.16
C ALA A 13 -5.57 -4.64 3.06
N ASN A 14 -6.61 -4.38 3.85
CA ASN A 14 -7.29 -5.41 4.64
C ASN A 14 -8.65 -5.73 4.00
N HIS A 15 -8.70 -6.70 3.09
CA HIS A 15 -9.93 -7.14 2.43
C HIS A 15 -10.83 -7.97 3.36
N SER A 16 -10.25 -8.63 4.37
CA SER A 16 -11.00 -9.44 5.33
C SER A 16 -11.92 -8.61 6.23
N GLY A 17 -11.58 -7.34 6.46
CA GLY A 17 -12.25 -6.49 7.43
C GLY A 17 -12.00 -6.86 8.89
N LEU A 18 -11.18 -7.88 9.18
CA LEU A 18 -10.85 -8.34 10.52
C LEU A 18 -9.77 -7.49 11.18
N GLY A 19 -9.57 -7.65 12.49
CA GLY A 19 -8.48 -7.04 13.24
C GLY A 19 -8.61 -5.54 13.50
N SER A 20 -7.48 -4.91 13.85
CA SER A 20 -7.37 -3.50 14.22
C SER A 20 -7.24 -2.57 13.01
N ASN A 21 -7.01 -1.27 13.28
CA ASN A 21 -6.68 -0.29 12.24
C ASN A 21 -5.32 -0.56 11.58
N PHE A 22 -4.36 -1.13 12.32
CA PHE A 22 -3.00 -1.47 11.88
C PHE A 22 -2.61 -2.83 12.46
N SER A 23 -2.96 -3.91 11.77
CA SER A 23 -2.66 -5.27 12.22
C SER A 23 -1.32 -5.74 11.66
N MET A 24 -0.41 -6.17 12.54
CA MET A 24 0.95 -6.62 12.22
C MET A 24 1.09 -8.13 12.41
N TYR A 25 2.02 -8.73 11.67
CA TYR A 25 2.44 -10.11 11.90
C TYR A 25 3.98 -10.21 11.85
N ILE A 26 4.62 -9.80 12.94
CA ILE A 26 6.08 -9.77 13.06
C ILE A 26 6.64 -10.92 13.91
N THR A 27 5.79 -11.71 14.59
CA THR A 27 6.27 -12.76 15.50
C THR A 27 7.02 -13.87 14.76
N ASP A 28 6.55 -14.24 13.56
CA ASP A 28 7.11 -15.31 12.74
C ASP A 28 7.77 -14.77 11.46
N ASP A 29 8.68 -15.55 10.90
CA ASP A 29 9.25 -15.29 9.58
C ASP A 29 8.31 -15.86 8.49
N TRP A 30 8.32 -15.26 7.31
CA TRP A 30 7.38 -15.59 6.24
C TRP A 30 8.02 -16.53 5.21
N LEU A 31 7.37 -17.64 4.90
CA LEU A 31 7.83 -18.58 3.88
C LEU A 31 7.30 -18.18 2.50
N THR A 32 8.18 -18.15 1.51
CA THR A 32 7.83 -17.94 0.10
C THR A 32 8.43 -19.07 -0.76
N PRO A 33 8.05 -19.17 -2.05
CA PRO A 33 8.70 -20.08 -2.99
C PRO A 33 10.22 -19.88 -3.16
N PHE A 34 10.74 -18.68 -2.83
CA PHE A 34 12.17 -18.36 -2.92
C PHE A 34 12.92 -18.44 -1.58
N GLY A 35 12.23 -18.85 -0.50
CA GLY A 35 12.83 -19.06 0.81
C GLY A 35 12.18 -18.21 1.90
N ILE A 36 12.88 -18.07 3.03
CA ILE A 36 12.35 -17.38 4.22
C ILE A 36 12.65 -15.89 4.15
N VAL A 37 11.63 -15.06 4.34
CA VAL A 37 11.73 -13.62 4.58
C VAL A 37 11.67 -13.36 6.09
N LYS A 38 12.77 -12.87 6.66
CA LYS A 38 12.85 -12.59 8.09
C LYS A 38 12.08 -11.33 8.47
N THR A 39 11.38 -11.35 9.59
CA THR A 39 10.72 -10.14 10.10
C THR A 39 11.67 -9.26 10.92
N ASP A 40 11.49 -7.94 10.84
CA ASP A 40 12.19 -7.00 11.72
C ASP A 40 11.43 -6.85 13.03
N LYS A 41 11.67 -7.79 13.95
CA LYS A 41 10.98 -7.87 15.25
C LYS A 41 11.24 -6.64 16.13
N GLU A 42 12.44 -6.06 16.02
CA GLU A 42 12.80 -4.87 16.80
C GLU A 42 12.04 -3.64 16.28
N PHE A 43 12.05 -3.44 14.97
CA PHE A 43 11.30 -2.35 14.33
C PHE A 43 9.80 -2.49 14.58
N GLY A 44 9.24 -3.68 14.40
CA GLY A 44 7.81 -3.89 14.62
C GLY A 44 7.39 -3.68 16.09
N LYS A 45 8.19 -4.13 17.06
CA LYS A 45 7.93 -3.86 18.49
C LYS A 45 7.98 -2.37 18.81
N TYR A 46 8.86 -1.62 18.15
CA TYR A 46 8.89 -0.16 18.27
C TYR A 46 7.56 0.45 17.79
N LEU A 47 7.06 0.02 16.62
CA LEU A 47 5.78 0.52 16.09
C LEU A 47 4.62 0.20 17.04
N ILE A 48 4.52 -1.04 17.54
CA ILE A 48 3.48 -1.46 18.48
C ILE A 48 3.51 -0.64 19.77
N LYS A 49 4.71 -0.34 20.29
CA LYS A 49 4.85 0.43 21.53
C LYS A 49 4.47 1.91 21.38
N ASN A 50 4.68 2.49 20.21
CA ASN A 50 4.59 3.93 19.98
C ASN A 50 3.44 4.34 19.07
N SER A 51 2.53 3.42 18.72
CA SER A 51 1.36 3.70 17.87
C SER A 51 0.17 2.82 18.24
N GLU A 52 -0.92 2.92 17.46
CA GLU A 52 -2.09 2.04 17.59
C GLU A 52 -1.90 0.67 16.90
N ALA A 53 -0.72 0.38 16.34
CA ALA A 53 -0.46 -0.92 15.73
C ALA A 53 -0.43 -2.04 16.76
N VAL A 54 -0.94 -3.21 16.36
CA VAL A 54 -1.02 -4.38 17.22
C VAL A 54 -0.46 -5.60 16.50
N GLU A 55 0.15 -6.50 17.25
CA GLU A 55 0.44 -7.85 16.76
C GLU A 55 -0.86 -8.64 16.69
N ASP A 56 -1.32 -8.91 15.47
CA ASP A 56 -2.56 -9.61 15.17
C ASP A 56 -2.38 -10.38 13.84
N PRO A 57 -1.93 -11.65 13.91
CA PRO A 57 -1.71 -12.48 12.73
C PRO A 57 -2.99 -12.89 12.00
N LEU A 58 -4.15 -12.86 12.67
CA LEU A 58 -5.39 -13.45 12.14
C LEU A 58 -5.84 -12.81 10.81
N PRO A 59 -5.87 -11.46 10.66
CA PRO A 59 -6.19 -10.83 9.37
C PRO A 59 -5.22 -11.19 8.25
N HIS A 60 -3.94 -11.46 8.56
CA HIS A 60 -2.92 -11.83 7.57
C HIS A 60 -3.18 -13.21 6.97
N LEU A 61 -3.78 -14.15 7.72
CA LEU A 61 -4.10 -15.49 7.21
C LEU A 61 -5.14 -15.50 6.07
N TYR A 62 -5.89 -14.41 5.92
CA TYR A 62 -6.95 -14.27 4.92
C TYR A 62 -6.68 -13.12 3.94
N GLU A 63 -5.43 -12.63 3.88
CA GLU A 63 -5.04 -11.48 3.10
C GLU A 63 -3.73 -11.76 2.34
N HIS A 64 -3.67 -11.32 1.08
CA HIS A 64 -2.58 -11.67 0.16
C HIS A 64 -1.84 -10.44 -0.37
N SER A 65 -2.34 -9.22 -0.13
CA SER A 65 -1.75 -7.99 -0.69
C SER A 65 -0.27 -7.81 -0.32
N ILE A 66 0.17 -8.28 0.85
CA ILE A 66 1.58 -8.25 1.25
C ILE A 66 2.37 -9.40 0.62
N GLU A 67 1.85 -10.62 0.69
CA GLU A 67 2.53 -11.84 0.25
C GLU A 67 2.96 -11.77 -1.21
N VAL A 68 2.09 -11.26 -2.09
CA VAL A 68 2.35 -11.17 -3.54
C VAL A 68 3.55 -10.30 -3.90
N GLN A 69 4.00 -9.42 -2.99
CA GLN A 69 5.17 -8.57 -3.20
C GLN A 69 6.48 -9.30 -2.87
N LEU A 70 6.46 -10.25 -1.92
CA LEU A 70 7.67 -10.84 -1.36
C LEU A 70 8.55 -11.56 -2.40
N PRO A 71 8.01 -12.34 -3.35
CA PRO A 71 8.82 -12.99 -4.38
C PRO A 71 9.59 -11.99 -5.25
N PHE A 72 8.96 -10.86 -5.61
CA PHE A 72 9.62 -9.80 -6.38
C PHE A 72 10.72 -9.11 -5.57
N LEU A 73 10.48 -8.85 -4.27
CA LEU A 73 11.47 -8.24 -3.39
C LEU A 73 12.71 -9.15 -3.20
N GLN A 74 12.51 -10.46 -3.02
CA GLN A 74 13.61 -11.43 -2.95
C GLN A 74 14.37 -11.52 -4.28
N TYR A 75 13.70 -11.39 -5.43
CA TYR A 75 14.39 -11.37 -6.72
C TYR A 75 15.32 -10.16 -6.89
N ILE A 76 14.99 -9.01 -6.31
CA ILE A 76 15.80 -7.78 -6.42
C ILE A 76 16.78 -7.58 -5.26
N SER A 77 16.59 -8.25 -4.12
CA SER A 77 17.55 -8.31 -3.02
C SER A 77 17.27 -9.45 -2.04
N ASP A 78 18.34 -10.12 -1.63
CA ASP A 78 18.31 -11.19 -0.63
C ASP A 78 18.53 -10.69 0.81
N ASN A 79 18.76 -9.38 1.00
CA ASN A 79 19.19 -8.84 2.29
C ASN A 79 18.28 -7.71 2.78
N PHE A 80 17.08 -8.08 3.25
CA PHE A 80 16.17 -7.17 3.94
C PHE A 80 15.39 -7.90 5.03
N ARG A 81 14.79 -7.15 5.95
CA ARG A 81 13.80 -7.65 6.91
C ARG A 81 12.43 -7.03 6.67
N LEU A 82 11.38 -7.79 6.90
CA LEU A 82 9.99 -7.41 6.65
C LEU A 82 9.29 -6.87 7.90
N VAL A 83 8.50 -5.82 7.74
CA VAL A 83 7.47 -5.39 8.69
C VAL A 83 6.13 -5.34 7.95
N PRO A 84 5.30 -6.39 8.06
CA PRO A 84 4.04 -6.47 7.32
C PRO A 84 2.92 -5.85 8.15
N ILE A 85 2.16 -4.92 7.56
CA ILE A 85 1.10 -4.17 8.25
C ILE A 85 -0.14 -4.09 7.34
N LEU A 86 -1.26 -4.64 7.80
CA LEU A 86 -2.55 -4.46 7.16
C LEU A 86 -3.24 -3.23 7.73
N VAL A 87 -3.68 -2.34 6.84
CA VAL A 87 -4.26 -1.06 7.22
C VAL A 87 -5.75 -1.03 6.87
N LYS A 88 -6.58 -0.71 7.86
CA LYS A 88 -8.04 -0.70 7.75
C LYS A 88 -8.64 0.54 8.40
N ASP A 89 -9.57 1.20 7.72
CA ASP A 89 -10.50 2.20 8.27
C ASP A 89 -9.88 3.27 9.17
N ILE A 90 -8.87 3.98 8.64
CA ILE A 90 -8.18 5.07 9.36
C ILE A 90 -8.54 6.45 8.82
N SER A 91 -8.42 7.47 9.69
CA SER A 91 -8.49 8.87 9.31
C SER A 91 -7.13 9.37 8.78
N ILE A 92 -7.12 10.53 8.12
CA ILE A 92 -5.87 11.20 7.70
C ILE A 92 -4.98 11.50 8.92
N HIS A 93 -5.57 11.90 10.05
CA HIS A 93 -4.81 12.19 11.26
C HIS A 93 -4.08 10.94 11.78
N LYS A 94 -4.77 9.80 11.87
CA LYS A 94 -4.13 8.53 12.25
C LYS A 94 -3.05 8.10 11.26
N ALA A 95 -3.28 8.33 9.96
CA ALA A 95 -2.28 8.06 8.93
C ALA A 95 -1.02 8.92 9.11
N GLU A 96 -1.19 10.20 9.44
CA GLU A 96 -0.09 11.13 9.73
C GLU A 96 0.70 10.74 10.98
N GLU A 97 0.01 10.40 12.07
CA GLU A 97 0.63 9.93 13.30
C GLU A 97 1.42 8.65 13.06
N PHE A 98 0.81 7.66 12.40
CA PHE A 98 1.49 6.40 12.11
C PHE A 98 2.72 6.58 11.21
N ALA A 99 2.62 7.46 10.19
CA ALA A 99 3.74 7.78 9.33
C ALA A 99 4.91 8.42 10.09
N LYS A 100 4.66 9.26 11.10
CA LYS A 100 5.71 9.81 11.98
C LYS A 100 6.42 8.71 12.75
N VAL A 101 5.69 7.76 13.31
CA VAL A 101 6.26 6.65 14.09
C VAL A 101 7.18 5.77 13.23
N ILE A 102 6.85 5.54 11.95
CA ILE A 102 7.74 4.81 11.02
C ILE A 102 9.08 5.56 10.84
N LEU A 103 9.05 6.89 10.71
CA LEU A 103 10.26 7.71 10.57
C LEU A 103 11.09 7.75 11.86
N GLU A 104 10.43 7.83 13.01
CA GLU A 104 11.09 7.79 14.31
C GLU A 104 11.77 6.43 14.53
N ALA A 105 11.08 5.33 14.25
CA ALA A 105 11.66 3.99 14.30
C ALA A 105 12.90 3.84 13.40
N SER A 106 12.86 4.38 12.18
CA SER A 106 14.01 4.40 11.26
C SER A 106 15.23 5.10 11.87
N LYS A 107 15.02 6.26 12.52
CA LYS A 107 16.09 7.04 13.14
C LYS A 107 16.63 6.38 14.41
N GLU A 108 15.74 5.99 15.32
CA GLU A 108 16.11 5.42 16.62
C GLU A 108 16.84 4.09 16.49
N LEU A 109 16.45 3.25 15.52
CA LEU A 109 17.06 1.94 15.28
C LEU A 109 18.19 1.98 14.24
N ASN A 110 18.50 3.16 13.69
CA ASN A 110 19.47 3.36 12.62
C ASN A 110 19.27 2.37 11.45
N ARG A 111 18.05 2.35 10.90
CA ARG A 111 17.64 1.45 9.78
C ARG A 111 17.39 2.26 8.52
N LYS A 112 17.94 1.83 7.38
CA LYS A 112 17.50 2.28 6.05
C LYS A 112 16.17 1.63 5.73
N VAL A 113 15.08 2.41 5.82
CA VAL A 113 13.72 1.91 5.63
C VAL A 113 13.22 2.17 4.22
N PHE A 114 12.64 1.15 3.60
CA PHE A 114 11.81 1.28 2.40
C PHE A 114 10.35 1.04 2.75
N VAL A 115 9.47 2.01 2.44
CA VAL A 115 8.02 1.85 2.63
C VAL A 115 7.39 1.47 1.29
N LEU A 116 6.78 0.30 1.23
CA LEU A 116 6.08 -0.22 0.06
C LEU A 116 4.57 -0.26 0.33
N ILE A 117 3.80 0.25 -0.63
CA ILE A 117 2.34 0.19 -0.60
C ILE A 117 1.86 -0.82 -1.63
N SER A 118 1.08 -1.80 -1.19
CA SER A 118 0.45 -2.77 -2.09
C SER A 118 -1.01 -2.37 -2.33
N SER A 119 -1.33 -1.98 -3.57
CA SER A 119 -2.67 -1.57 -3.96
C SER A 119 -2.88 -1.69 -5.46
N ASP A 120 -4.05 -2.22 -5.83
CA ASP A 120 -4.67 -1.97 -7.13
C ASP A 120 -5.51 -0.68 -7.07
N PHE A 121 -5.87 -0.16 -8.25
CA PHE A 121 -6.73 1.03 -8.40
C PHE A 121 -8.20 0.62 -8.62
N THR A 122 -8.92 1.21 -9.57
CA THR A 122 -10.34 0.93 -9.75
C THR A 122 -10.57 -0.50 -10.24
N HIS A 123 -11.35 -1.27 -9.49
CA HIS A 123 -11.99 -2.52 -9.92
C HIS A 123 -13.39 -2.18 -10.44
N HIS A 124 -13.55 -2.17 -11.76
CA HIS A 124 -14.80 -1.84 -12.45
C HIS A 124 -15.26 -3.02 -13.30
N GLY A 125 -16.57 -3.26 -13.29
CA GLY A 125 -17.20 -4.31 -14.06
C GLY A 125 -18.17 -5.16 -13.25
N LYS A 126 -18.91 -6.02 -13.96
CA LYS A 126 -19.92 -6.90 -13.35
C LYS A 126 -19.31 -7.86 -12.34
N ALA A 127 -18.11 -8.37 -12.62
CA ALA A 127 -17.39 -9.30 -11.75
C ALA A 127 -17.11 -8.72 -10.35
N TYR A 128 -16.98 -7.39 -10.25
CA TYR A 128 -16.70 -6.69 -9.00
C TYR A 128 -17.94 -6.05 -8.37
N GLY A 129 -19.12 -6.20 -8.99
CA GLY A 129 -20.35 -5.55 -8.53
C GLY A 129 -20.31 -4.02 -8.58
N TYR A 130 -19.36 -3.44 -9.33
CA TYR A 130 -19.14 -2.00 -9.40
C TYR A 130 -19.12 -1.53 -10.86
N ILE A 131 -20.23 -0.98 -11.32
CA ILE A 131 -20.39 -0.48 -12.69
C ILE A 131 -20.68 1.03 -12.64
N LEU A 132 -19.62 1.83 -12.69
CA LEU A 132 -19.71 3.29 -12.72
C LEU A 132 -19.91 3.81 -14.15
N PHE A 133 -19.14 3.28 -15.11
CA PHE A 133 -19.18 3.67 -16.51
C PHE A 133 -19.80 2.56 -17.36
N ARG A 134 -20.75 2.91 -18.23
CA ARG A 134 -21.37 1.98 -19.21
C ARG A 134 -20.89 2.23 -20.64
N GLU A 135 -20.42 3.44 -20.91
CA GLU A 135 -19.88 3.83 -22.21
C GLU A 135 -18.37 4.07 -22.05
N ASP A 136 -17.58 3.51 -22.97
CA ASP A 136 -16.11 3.60 -22.97
C ASP A 136 -15.49 3.36 -21.57
N PRO A 137 -15.80 2.21 -20.92
CA PRO A 137 -15.41 1.98 -19.52
C PRO A 137 -13.89 1.93 -19.36
N ILE A 138 -13.16 1.37 -20.33
CA ILE A 138 -11.69 1.28 -20.31
C ILE A 138 -11.05 2.67 -20.20
N ARG A 139 -11.49 3.64 -21.01
CA ARG A 139 -10.97 5.00 -20.97
C ARG A 139 -11.47 5.80 -19.77
N ASN A 140 -12.71 5.58 -19.35
CA ASN A 140 -13.28 6.29 -18.20
C ASN A 140 -12.68 5.84 -16.86
N VAL A 141 -12.42 4.55 -16.68
CA VAL A 141 -11.65 4.02 -15.52
C VAL A 141 -10.27 4.67 -15.48
N ARG A 142 -9.55 4.72 -16.62
CA ARG A 142 -8.27 5.45 -16.72
C ARG A 142 -8.39 6.89 -16.25
N ARG A 143 -9.40 7.61 -16.72
CA ARG A 143 -9.60 9.02 -16.37
C ARG A 143 -9.87 9.20 -14.88
N LEU A 144 -10.58 8.27 -14.26
CA LEU A 144 -10.81 8.27 -12.81
C LEU A 144 -9.51 7.97 -12.04
N ASP A 145 -8.80 6.91 -12.42
CA ASP A 145 -7.55 6.54 -11.77
C ASP A 145 -6.49 7.63 -11.88
N MET A 146 -6.40 8.31 -13.02
CA MET A 146 -5.49 9.45 -13.17
C MET A 146 -5.84 10.62 -12.24
N GLN A 147 -7.10 10.77 -11.80
CA GLN A 147 -7.46 11.76 -10.77
C GLN A 147 -6.97 11.32 -9.39
N TYR A 148 -7.13 10.05 -9.04
CA TYR A 148 -6.57 9.48 -7.81
C TYR A 148 -5.04 9.64 -7.78
N ILE A 149 -4.36 9.27 -8.86
CA ILE A 149 -2.92 9.41 -9.01
C ILE A 149 -2.52 10.87 -8.89
N LYS A 150 -3.24 11.81 -9.52
CA LYS A 150 -2.95 13.24 -9.41
C LYS A 150 -2.98 13.72 -7.96
N ALA A 151 -3.96 13.27 -7.17
CA ALA A 151 -4.02 13.59 -5.74
C ALA A 151 -2.83 13.02 -4.95
N ILE A 152 -2.39 11.79 -5.26
CA ILE A 152 -1.17 11.19 -4.69
C ILE A 152 0.06 12.04 -5.06
N LEU A 153 0.21 12.40 -6.34
CA LEU A 153 1.35 13.18 -6.83
C LEU A 153 1.41 14.59 -6.25
N SER A 154 0.25 15.20 -6.00
CA SER A 154 0.15 16.49 -5.32
C SER A 154 0.24 16.39 -3.80
N LYS A 155 0.43 15.18 -3.25
CA LYS A 155 0.47 14.90 -1.81
C LYS A 155 -0.80 15.39 -1.10
N ASP A 156 -1.97 15.20 -1.71
CA ASP A 156 -3.26 15.63 -1.17
C ASP A 156 -4.13 14.43 -0.78
N SER A 157 -3.91 13.92 0.43
CA SER A 157 -4.67 12.81 1.01
C SER A 157 -6.15 13.12 1.18
N ARG A 158 -6.51 14.39 1.40
CA ARG A 158 -7.90 14.81 1.54
C ARG A 158 -8.61 14.73 0.19
N SER A 159 -8.03 15.32 -0.84
CA SER A 159 -8.57 15.21 -2.21
C SER A 159 -8.67 13.76 -2.66
N PHE A 160 -7.67 12.93 -2.34
CA PHE A 160 -7.70 11.50 -2.65
C PHE A 160 -8.88 10.77 -2.00
N LEU A 161 -9.09 10.94 -0.68
CA LEU A 161 -10.23 10.32 0.02
C LEU A 161 -11.57 10.88 -0.42
N ASP A 162 -11.67 12.20 -0.66
CA ASP A 162 -12.89 12.83 -1.13
C ASP A 162 -13.29 12.29 -2.51
N LEU A 163 -12.33 12.09 -3.43
CA LEU A 163 -12.59 11.45 -4.72
C LEU A 163 -13.08 10.00 -4.53
N ILE A 164 -12.45 9.22 -3.66
CA ILE A 164 -12.90 7.84 -3.40
C ILE A 164 -14.32 7.83 -2.87
N LYS A 165 -14.65 8.71 -1.92
CA LYS A 165 -15.99 8.84 -1.37
C LYS A 165 -17.01 9.25 -2.43
N ASN A 166 -16.68 10.25 -3.26
CA ASN A 166 -17.59 10.79 -4.26
C ASN A 166 -17.95 9.78 -5.36
N TYR A 167 -17.02 8.89 -5.72
CA TYR A 167 -17.24 7.88 -6.73
C TYR A 167 -17.60 6.50 -6.16
N ASN A 168 -17.67 6.33 -4.83
CA ASN A 168 -17.65 5.02 -4.18
C ASN A 168 -16.52 4.13 -4.73
N GLY A 169 -15.34 4.73 -4.89
CA GLY A 169 -14.20 4.13 -5.58
C GLY A 169 -13.70 2.85 -4.93
N THR A 170 -13.25 1.92 -5.75
CA THR A 170 -12.86 0.55 -5.38
C THR A 170 -11.34 0.36 -5.25
N VAL A 171 -10.59 1.43 -5.01
CA VAL A 171 -9.14 1.37 -4.74
C VAL A 171 -8.88 0.60 -3.44
N CYS A 172 -8.35 -0.62 -3.54
CA CYS A 172 -8.20 -1.52 -2.39
C CYS A 172 -7.32 -0.94 -1.28
N GLY A 173 -6.16 -0.39 -1.66
CA GLY A 173 -5.18 0.19 -0.72
C GLY A 173 -5.42 1.65 -0.38
N LYS A 174 -6.66 2.15 -0.39
CA LYS A 174 -6.96 3.56 -0.08
C LYS A 174 -6.38 4.04 1.26
N TYR A 175 -6.36 3.20 2.28
CA TYR A 175 -5.80 3.53 3.59
C TYR A 175 -4.27 3.44 3.63
N PRO A 176 -3.63 2.36 3.13
CA PRO A 176 -2.19 2.36 2.89
C PRO A 176 -1.68 3.57 2.09
N ILE A 177 -2.39 3.98 1.03
CA ILE A 177 -2.02 5.11 0.18
C ILE A 177 -2.03 6.44 0.95
N ILE A 178 -3.01 6.69 1.84
CA ILE A 178 -2.96 7.92 2.64
C ILE A 178 -1.82 7.91 3.65
N VAL A 179 -1.45 6.75 4.22
CA VAL A 179 -0.24 6.65 5.06
C VAL A 179 0.99 7.03 4.25
N PHE A 180 1.11 6.54 3.01
CA PHE A 180 2.19 6.93 2.11
C PHE A 180 2.21 8.42 1.82
N ILE A 181 1.07 9.03 1.48
CA ILE A 181 0.98 10.47 1.23
C ILE A 181 1.44 11.26 2.45
N GLU A 182 0.99 10.89 3.66
CA GLU A 182 1.41 11.57 4.88
C GLU A 182 2.89 11.32 5.21
N TYR A 183 3.41 10.12 4.95
CA TYR A 183 4.82 9.78 5.12
C TYR A 183 5.73 10.65 4.26
N ILE A 184 5.44 10.77 2.95
CA ILE A 184 6.28 11.56 2.04
C ILE A 184 6.19 13.08 2.26
N LYS A 185 5.14 13.57 2.91
CA LYS A 185 5.03 14.98 3.33
C LYS A 185 6.05 15.33 4.42
N GLN A 186 6.33 14.42 5.35
CA GLN A 186 7.19 14.68 6.51
C GLN A 186 8.61 15.14 6.14
N TYR A 187 9.12 14.71 4.98
CA TYR A 187 10.46 15.08 4.47
C TYR A 187 10.40 15.69 3.07
N ASN A 188 9.23 16.19 2.67
CA ASN A 188 8.98 16.88 1.40
C ASN A 188 9.52 16.12 0.16
N ALA A 189 9.29 14.80 0.10
CA ALA A 189 9.76 13.99 -1.02
C ALA A 189 9.20 14.47 -2.35
N ARG A 190 9.96 14.23 -3.43
CA ARG A 190 9.44 14.22 -4.79
C ARG A 190 8.72 12.91 -5.03
N VAL A 191 7.69 12.93 -5.85
CA VAL A 191 6.91 11.75 -6.21
C VAL A 191 6.61 11.77 -7.71
N LYS A 192 6.71 10.62 -8.36
CA LYS A 192 6.43 10.48 -9.80
C LYS A 192 5.67 9.20 -10.09
N LEU A 193 4.78 9.28 -11.08
CA LEU A 193 4.21 8.12 -11.74
C LEU A 193 5.26 7.53 -12.69
N LEU A 194 5.56 6.25 -12.55
CA LEU A 194 6.43 5.52 -13.48
C LEU A 194 5.62 4.94 -14.64
N LYS A 195 4.50 4.30 -14.32
CA LYS A 195 3.62 3.68 -15.32
C LYS A 195 2.21 3.52 -14.77
N TYR A 196 1.23 3.64 -15.66
CA TYR A 196 -0.15 3.28 -15.42
C TYR A 196 -0.71 2.53 -16.62
N TYR A 197 -1.55 1.53 -16.38
CA TYR A 197 -2.42 0.89 -17.36
C TYR A 197 -3.61 0.25 -16.64
N ASN A 198 -4.62 -0.20 -17.37
CA ASN A 198 -5.66 -1.07 -16.82
C ASN A 198 -5.80 -2.37 -17.62
N SER A 199 -6.37 -3.41 -17.01
CA SER A 199 -6.51 -4.74 -17.63
C SER A 199 -7.30 -4.70 -18.94
N GLY A 200 -8.32 -3.83 -19.02
CA GLY A 200 -9.16 -3.68 -20.21
C GLY A 200 -8.38 -3.22 -21.44
N GLU A 201 -7.36 -2.37 -21.30
CA GLU A 201 -6.51 -1.99 -22.45
C GLU A 201 -5.64 -3.11 -22.98
N VAL A 202 -5.31 -4.08 -22.14
CA VAL A 202 -4.45 -5.21 -22.50
C VAL A 202 -5.28 -6.36 -23.04
N MET A 203 -6.42 -6.65 -22.40
CA MET A 203 -7.26 -7.81 -22.69
C MET A 203 -8.44 -7.49 -23.62
N GLY A 204 -8.86 -6.23 -23.71
CA GLY A 204 -10.07 -5.81 -24.43
C GLY A 204 -11.38 -6.14 -23.73
N ASP A 205 -11.34 -6.58 -22.47
CA ASP A 205 -12.54 -6.90 -21.68
C ASP A 205 -13.08 -5.64 -20.98
N GLU A 206 -14.30 -5.26 -21.34
CA GLU A 206 -15.00 -4.10 -20.78
C GLU A 206 -15.80 -4.43 -19.50
N ASP A 207 -16.01 -5.71 -19.19
CA ASP A 207 -16.76 -6.19 -18.03
C ASP A 207 -15.86 -6.58 -16.84
N VAL A 208 -14.52 -6.57 -17.03
CA VAL A 208 -13.50 -6.89 -16.01
C VAL A 208 -12.28 -5.96 -16.14
N ILE A 209 -12.35 -4.78 -15.52
CA ILE A 209 -11.32 -3.76 -15.59
C ILE A 209 -10.70 -3.52 -14.21
N VAL A 210 -9.39 -3.66 -14.09
CA VAL A 210 -8.60 -3.31 -12.90
C VAL A 210 -7.49 -2.34 -13.29
N GLY A 211 -7.37 -1.22 -12.57
CA GLY A 211 -6.29 -0.24 -12.75
C GLY A 211 -5.01 -0.61 -12.00
N TYR A 212 -3.85 -0.40 -12.63
CA TYR A 212 -2.54 -0.66 -12.05
C TYR A 212 -1.62 0.55 -12.22
N ALA A 213 -0.96 0.97 -11.14
CA ALA A 213 0.00 2.06 -11.18
C ALA A 213 1.28 1.70 -10.43
N SER A 214 2.43 2.12 -10.96
CA SER A 214 3.68 2.16 -10.24
C SER A 214 4.06 3.61 -9.97
N ILE A 215 4.16 3.98 -8.70
CA ILE A 215 4.48 5.34 -8.22
C ILE A 215 5.68 5.23 -7.29
N VAL A 216 6.63 6.15 -7.42
CA VAL A 216 7.84 6.17 -6.58
C VAL A 216 8.06 7.55 -6.00
N SER A 217 8.40 7.59 -4.71
CA SER A 217 8.93 8.79 -4.04
C SER A 217 10.44 8.72 -3.88
N PHE A 218 11.09 9.88 -3.93
CA PHE A 218 12.54 10.01 -3.77
C PHE A 218 12.87 11.42 -3.24
N SER A 219 13.93 11.52 -2.45
CA SER A 219 14.50 12.78 -1.94
C SER A 219 15.76 13.14 -2.71
#